data_AF-A0A2S7X2P3-F1
#
_entry.id   AF-A0A2S7X2P3-F1
#
_cell.length_a   1.000
_cell.length_b   1.000
_cell.length_c   1.000
_cell.angle_alpha   90.00
_cell.angle_beta   90.00
_cell.angle_gamma   90.00
#
_symmetry.space_group_name_H-M   'P 1'
#
loop_
_entity.id
_entity.type
_entity.pdbx_description
1 polymer ?
#
loop_
_entity_poly.entity_id
_entity_poly.type
_entity_poly.pdbx_seq_one_letter_code
_entity_poly.pdbx_strand_id
1 'polypeptide(L)'
;MKGFSVSKVSADIVEEHLNQTGEINIGHDGYERSFFAISNGVSTAYAVIYDLYDEDDFAELARFFVPLKYRNKGVGRKAAILLLNYLFEIKTNLLIDPVDETVDFWWAVAAEVGDSISFESIDGPKAIWSKI
;
A
#
# COMPACT_ATOMS: atom_id res chain seq x y z
N MET A 1 -22.12 -10.54 0.68
CA MET A 1 -20.93 -10.20 -0.13
C MET A 1 -19.71 -10.35 0.77
N LYS A 2 -18.70 -11.12 0.37
CA LYS A 2 -17.45 -11.19 1.15
C LYS A 2 -16.77 -9.81 1.08
N GLY A 3 -16.44 -9.25 2.23
CA GLY A 3 -15.64 -8.03 2.31
C GLY A 3 -14.24 -8.27 1.75
N PHE A 4 -13.52 -7.19 1.44
CA PHE A 4 -12.09 -7.29 1.21
C PHE A 4 -11.38 -7.69 2.51
N SER A 5 -10.31 -8.45 2.41
CA SER A 5 -9.42 -8.82 3.50
C SER A 5 -7.96 -8.56 3.11
N VAL A 6 -7.14 -8.18 4.08
CA VAL A 6 -5.69 -8.07 3.93
C VAL A 6 -5.05 -9.37 4.43
N SER A 7 -4.18 -9.99 3.62
CA SER A 7 -3.49 -11.23 3.97
C SER A 7 -2.04 -11.20 3.52
N LYS A 8 -1.12 -11.68 4.36
CA LYS A 8 0.27 -11.92 3.93
C LYS A 8 0.30 -12.97 2.83
N VAL A 9 1.17 -12.74 1.85
CA VAL A 9 1.46 -13.67 0.76
C VAL A 9 2.97 -13.79 0.59
N SER A 10 3.43 -14.71 -0.26
CA SER A 10 4.83 -14.87 -0.58
C SER A 10 5.27 -13.92 -1.70
N ALA A 11 6.58 -13.67 -1.78
CA ALA A 11 7.16 -12.73 -2.73
C ALA A 11 6.89 -13.11 -4.20
N ASP A 12 6.97 -14.40 -4.51
CA ASP A 12 6.73 -14.98 -5.83
C ASP A 12 5.33 -14.65 -6.37
N ILE A 13 4.30 -14.67 -5.50
CA ILE A 13 2.93 -14.31 -5.89
C ILE A 13 2.83 -12.84 -6.30
N VAL A 14 3.47 -11.95 -5.53
CA VAL A 14 3.46 -10.51 -5.82
C VAL A 14 4.26 -10.21 -7.08
N GLU A 15 5.43 -10.83 -7.22
CA GLU A 15 6.31 -10.65 -8.38
C GLU A 15 5.66 -11.15 -9.67
N GLU A 16 5.00 -12.32 -9.66
CA GLU A 16 4.25 -12.82 -10.81
C GLU A 16 3.21 -11.79 -11.30
N HIS A 17 2.42 -11.26 -10.37
CA HIS A 17 1.36 -10.31 -10.73
C HIS A 17 1.86 -8.92 -11.09
N LEU A 18 2.97 -8.47 -10.53
CA LEU A 18 3.60 -7.22 -10.91
C LEU A 18 4.21 -7.31 -12.30
N ASN A 19 4.90 -8.42 -12.61
CA ASN A 19 5.48 -8.64 -13.94
C ASN A 19 4.41 -8.62 -15.05
N GLN A 20 3.18 -9.05 -14.76
CA GLN A 20 2.06 -8.98 -15.69
C GLN A 20 1.59 -7.54 -16.00
N THR A 21 1.93 -6.55 -15.18
CA THR A 21 1.57 -5.14 -15.44
C THR A 21 2.60 -4.43 -16.33
N GLY A 22 3.80 -5.00 -16.46
CA GLY A 22 4.95 -4.33 -17.10
C GLY A 22 5.54 -3.20 -16.24
N GLU A 23 5.14 -3.10 -14.98
CA GLU A 23 5.72 -2.17 -13.99
C GLU A 23 6.96 -2.79 -13.35
N ILE A 24 7.82 -1.93 -12.79
CA ILE A 24 9.24 -2.16 -12.49
C ILE A 24 9.57 -3.52 -11.81
N ASN A 25 9.61 -3.53 -10.47
CA ASN A 25 10.00 -4.66 -9.63
C ASN A 25 9.36 -4.50 -8.24
N ILE A 26 9.47 -5.53 -7.41
CA ILE A 26 8.98 -5.52 -6.02
C ILE A 26 9.81 -4.62 -5.08
N GLY A 27 10.79 -3.89 -5.63
CA GLY A 27 11.64 -2.91 -4.98
C GLY A 27 13.00 -3.46 -4.50
N HIS A 28 13.63 -2.80 -3.52
CA HIS A 28 15.04 -3.02 -3.15
C HIS A 28 15.24 -4.19 -2.19
N ASP A 29 16.32 -4.96 -2.38
CA ASP A 29 16.68 -6.09 -1.51
C ASP A 29 17.34 -5.68 -0.18
N GLY A 30 17.61 -4.39 0.02
CA GLY A 30 18.30 -3.87 1.21
C GLY A 30 17.43 -3.72 2.46
N TYR A 31 16.12 -3.99 2.36
CA TYR A 31 15.14 -3.80 3.43
C TYR A 31 14.40 -5.10 3.73
N GLU A 32 13.88 -5.25 4.95
CA GLU A 32 12.97 -6.35 5.25
C GLU A 32 11.64 -6.13 4.52
N ARG A 33 11.16 -7.12 3.77
CA ARG A 33 9.97 -6.98 2.92
C ARG A 33 8.83 -7.85 3.40
N SER A 34 7.69 -7.21 3.64
CA SER A 34 6.41 -7.87 3.86
C SER A 34 5.50 -7.71 2.64
N PHE A 35 4.90 -8.81 2.20
CA PHE A 35 4.09 -8.88 0.98
C PHE A 35 2.63 -9.14 1.33
N PHE A 36 1.72 -8.39 0.73
CA PHE A 36 0.30 -8.48 1.04
C PHE A 36 -0.56 -8.61 -0.22
N ALA A 37 -1.63 -9.38 -0.10
CA ALA A 37 -2.77 -9.38 -1.01
C ALA A 37 -3.98 -8.77 -0.30
N ILE A 38 -4.69 -7.90 -1.00
CA ILE A 38 -5.91 -7.25 -0.53
C ILE A 38 -7.04 -7.68 -1.46
N SER A 39 -7.86 -8.64 -1.01
CA SER A 39 -8.80 -9.37 -1.89
C SER A 39 -10.19 -9.54 -1.28
N ASN A 40 -11.22 -9.54 -2.13
CA ASN A 40 -12.58 -9.95 -1.77
C ASN A 40 -12.96 -11.33 -2.34
N GLY A 41 -11.98 -12.08 -2.86
CA GLY A 41 -12.17 -13.36 -3.55
C GLY A 41 -12.53 -13.26 -5.03
N VAL A 42 -12.76 -12.05 -5.57
CA VAL A 42 -13.05 -11.80 -6.99
C VAL A 42 -12.00 -10.88 -7.62
N SER A 43 -11.60 -9.84 -6.90
CA SER A 43 -10.60 -8.87 -7.27
C SER A 43 -9.54 -8.78 -6.18
N THR A 44 -8.30 -8.53 -6.58
CA THR A 44 -7.16 -8.45 -5.67
C THR A 44 -6.29 -7.26 -6.04
N ALA A 45 -5.74 -6.57 -5.05
CA ALA A 45 -4.59 -5.68 -5.16
C ALA A 45 -3.43 -6.25 -4.34
N TYR A 46 -2.22 -5.77 -4.58
CA TYR A 46 -1.03 -6.23 -3.87
C TYR A 46 -0.23 -5.05 -3.35
N ALA A 47 0.52 -5.31 -2.27
CA ALA A 47 1.42 -4.32 -1.68
C ALA A 47 2.72 -4.96 -1.19
N VAL A 48 3.78 -4.15 -1.18
CA VAL A 48 5.08 -4.44 -0.58
C VAL A 48 5.36 -3.37 0.45
N ILE A 49 5.67 -3.80 1.68
CA ILE A 49 5.95 -2.93 2.82
C ILE A 49 7.36 -3.18 3.31
N TYR A 50 8.15 -2.13 3.51
CA TYR A 50 9.47 -2.24 4.13
C TYR A 50 9.41 -2.03 5.64
N ASP A 51 10.22 -2.82 6.34
CA ASP A 51 10.54 -2.67 7.77
C ASP A 51 9.30 -2.69 8.68
N LEU A 52 8.24 -3.38 8.25
CA LEU A 52 6.95 -3.47 8.95
C LEU A 52 7.06 -4.07 10.35
N TYR A 53 8.08 -4.88 10.62
CA TYR A 53 8.30 -5.50 11.94
C TYR A 53 9.61 -5.08 12.59
N ASP A 54 10.28 -4.07 12.04
CA ASP A 54 11.45 -3.47 12.67
C ASP A 54 11.05 -2.72 13.95
N GLU A 55 12.01 -2.46 14.84
CA GLU A 55 11.80 -1.81 16.14
C GLU A 55 11.38 -0.34 16.00
N ASP A 56 11.75 0.31 14.87
CA ASP A 56 11.34 1.67 14.57
C ASP A 56 9.82 1.77 14.40
N ASP A 57 9.18 2.85 14.86
CA ASP A 57 7.72 3.03 14.74
C ASP A 57 7.28 3.52 13.35
N PHE A 58 7.93 2.99 12.33
CA PHE A 58 7.87 3.42 10.96
C PHE A 58 7.88 2.22 10.01
N ALA A 59 7.15 2.34 8.90
CA ALA A 59 7.23 1.40 7.78
C ALA A 59 7.03 2.15 6.46
N GLU A 60 7.59 1.66 5.36
CA GLU A 60 7.42 2.27 4.03
C GLU A 60 6.45 1.46 3.18
N LEU A 61 5.45 2.13 2.60
CA LEU A 61 4.64 1.58 1.52
C LEU A 61 5.42 1.62 0.21
N ALA A 62 6.32 0.65 0.02
CA ALA A 62 7.21 0.63 -1.12
C ALA A 62 6.50 0.38 -2.45
N ARG A 63 5.49 -0.49 -2.46
CA ARG A 63 4.68 -0.77 -3.66
C ARG A 63 3.21 -0.95 -3.31
N PHE A 64 2.36 -0.44 -4.19
CA PHE A 64 0.94 -0.77 -4.22
C PHE A 64 0.49 -0.85 -5.67
N PHE A 65 -0.13 -1.96 -6.07
CA PHE A 65 -0.63 -2.10 -7.44
C PHE A 65 -1.88 -2.97 -7.53
N VAL A 66 -2.64 -2.72 -8.59
CA VAL A 66 -3.80 -3.50 -8.97
C VAL A 66 -3.47 -4.21 -10.30
N PRO A 67 -3.58 -5.53 -10.41
CA PRO A 67 -3.43 -6.23 -11.68
C PRO A 67 -4.34 -5.64 -12.77
N LEU A 68 -3.86 -5.57 -14.01
CA LEU A 68 -4.53 -4.88 -15.12
C LEU A 68 -6.02 -5.25 -15.26
N LYS A 69 -6.36 -6.53 -15.14
CA LYS A 69 -7.75 -7.05 -15.21
C LYS A 69 -8.72 -6.49 -14.16
N TYR A 70 -8.21 -5.91 -13.08
CA TYR A 70 -8.99 -5.36 -11.96
C TYR A 70 -8.94 -3.83 -11.87
N ARG A 71 -8.18 -3.14 -12.74
CA ARG A 71 -8.14 -1.67 -12.79
C ARG A 71 -9.47 -1.07 -13.29
N ASN A 72 -9.69 0.21 -13.00
CA ASN A 72 -10.89 0.98 -13.38
C ASN A 72 -12.23 0.41 -12.89
N LYS A 73 -12.20 -0.40 -11.82
CA LYS A 73 -13.38 -1.00 -11.17
C LYS A 73 -13.56 -0.56 -9.71
N GLY A 74 -12.87 0.51 -9.29
CA GLY A 74 -12.87 0.99 -7.91
C GLY A 74 -12.11 0.09 -6.90
N VAL A 75 -11.41 -0.94 -7.38
CA VAL A 75 -10.67 -1.89 -6.55
C VAL A 75 -9.51 -1.21 -5.82
N GLY A 76 -8.74 -0.36 -6.53
CA GLY A 76 -7.54 0.28 -5.97
C GLY A 76 -7.84 1.11 -4.73
N ARG A 77 -8.85 1.99 -4.79
CA ARG A 77 -9.20 2.87 -3.66
C ARG A 77 -9.61 2.07 -2.42
N LYS A 78 -10.52 1.09 -2.59
CA LYS A 78 -10.97 0.23 -1.48
C LYS A 78 -9.82 -0.59 -0.88
N ALA A 79 -8.95 -1.13 -1.73
CA ALA A 79 -7.82 -1.91 -1.28
C ALA A 79 -6.78 -1.06 -0.54
N ALA A 80 -6.50 0.15 -1.02
CA ALA A 80 -5.57 1.08 -0.38
C ALA A 80 -6.07 1.51 1.01
N ILE A 81 -7.35 1.86 1.15
CA ILE A 81 -7.95 2.23 2.44
C ILE A 81 -7.83 1.09 3.46
N LEU A 82 -8.13 -0.14 3.04
CA LEU A 82 -8.03 -1.31 3.93
C LEU A 82 -6.59 -1.64 4.30
N LEU A 83 -5.67 -1.51 3.34
CA LEU A 83 -4.25 -1.69 3.60
C LEU A 83 -3.75 -0.67 4.62
N LEU A 84 -4.02 0.63 4.42
CA LEU A 84 -3.57 1.67 5.34
C LEU A 84 -4.15 1.49 6.74
N ASN A 85 -5.44 1.16 6.86
CA ASN A 85 -6.03 0.84 8.16
C ASN A 85 -5.31 -0.32 8.86
N TYR A 86 -5.03 -1.40 8.13
CA TYR A 86 -4.29 -2.54 8.66
C TYR A 86 -2.86 -2.17 9.07
N LEU A 87 -2.16 -1.37 8.26
CA LEU A 87 -0.78 -0.96 8.58
C LEU A 87 -0.74 -0.04 9.80
N PHE A 88 -1.71 0.86 9.94
CA PHE A 88 -1.82 1.73 11.10
C PHE A 88 -2.26 1.02 12.40
N GLU A 89 -2.70 -0.24 12.33
CA GLU A 89 -2.86 -1.09 13.53
C GLU A 89 -1.52 -1.64 14.03
N ILE A 90 -0.46 -1.57 13.21
CA ILE A 90 0.86 -2.15 13.47
C ILE A 90 1.91 -1.07 13.74
N LYS A 91 1.89 0.02 12.97
CA LYS A 91 2.85 1.13 13.02
C LYS A 91 2.11 2.45 13.12
N THR A 92 2.63 3.40 13.88
CA THR A 92 1.98 4.71 14.00
C THR A 92 2.30 5.61 12.81
N ASN A 93 3.44 5.38 12.13
CA ASN A 93 3.91 6.17 11.00
C ASN A 93 4.14 5.32 9.74
N LEU A 94 3.74 5.85 8.60
CA LEU A 94 3.98 5.27 7.28
C LEU A 94 4.67 6.25 6.35
N LEU A 95 5.74 5.83 5.69
CA LEU A 95 6.30 6.55 4.55
C LEU A 95 5.54 6.21 3.29
N ILE A 96 5.05 7.23 2.60
CA ILE A 96 4.45 7.06 1.29
C ILE A 96 5.11 8.06 0.34
N ASP A 97 5.65 7.52 -0.75
CA ASP A 97 6.32 8.27 -1.83
C ASP A 97 5.56 8.04 -3.14
N PRO A 98 4.40 8.71 -3.32
CA PRO A 98 3.59 8.50 -4.50
C PRO A 98 4.21 9.23 -5.69
N VAL A 99 4.17 8.60 -6.86
CA VAL A 99 4.51 9.29 -8.12
C VAL A 99 3.49 10.39 -8.40
N ASP A 100 3.93 11.46 -9.07
CA ASP A 100 3.14 12.69 -9.29
C ASP A 100 1.73 12.41 -9.82
N GLU A 101 1.57 11.46 -10.75
CA GLU A 101 0.28 11.13 -11.37
C GLU A 101 -0.70 10.42 -10.42
N THR A 102 -0.21 9.97 -9.26
CA THR A 102 -1.01 9.23 -8.26
C THR A 102 -1.24 10.01 -6.96
N VAL A 103 -0.70 11.22 -6.84
CA VAL A 103 -0.84 12.07 -5.65
C VAL A 103 -2.31 12.28 -5.28
N ASP A 104 -3.15 12.68 -6.24
CA ASP A 104 -4.59 12.90 -6.00
C ASP A 104 -5.31 11.63 -5.55
N PHE A 105 -4.90 10.46 -6.07
CA PHE A 105 -5.44 9.18 -5.64
C PHE A 105 -5.12 8.93 -4.16
N TRP A 106 -3.88 9.16 -3.74
CA TRP A 106 -3.46 8.94 -2.36
C TRP A 106 -4.09 9.92 -1.38
N TRP A 107 -4.19 11.21 -1.72
CA TRP A 107 -4.93 12.17 -0.89
C TRP A 107 -6.40 11.78 -0.70
N ALA A 108 -7.05 11.32 -1.77
CA ALA A 108 -8.43 10.84 -1.73
C ALA A 108 -8.60 9.55 -0.91
N VAL A 109 -7.56 8.72 -0.82
CA VAL A 109 -7.50 7.56 0.09
C VAL A 109 -7.32 8.02 1.53
N ALA A 110 -6.41 8.95 1.80
CA ALA A 110 -6.12 9.43 3.15
C ALA A 110 -7.36 10.05 3.81
N ALA A 111 -8.11 10.87 3.06
CA ALA A 111 -9.37 11.45 3.50
C ALA A 111 -10.46 10.41 3.86
N GLU A 112 -10.39 9.20 3.30
CA GLU A 112 -11.33 8.11 3.63
C GLU A 112 -10.86 7.20 4.76
N VAL A 113 -9.55 7.11 5.02
CA VAL A 113 -9.03 6.37 6.17
C VAL A 113 -9.44 7.07 7.48
N GLY A 114 -9.66 8.39 7.45
CA GLY A 114 -10.34 9.16 8.49
C GLY A 114 -9.64 10.49 8.83
N ASP A 115 -10.30 11.31 9.64
CA ASP A 115 -9.86 12.67 10.04
C ASP A 115 -8.61 12.70 10.95
N SER A 116 -7.98 11.54 11.19
CA SER A 116 -6.87 11.36 12.12
C SER A 116 -5.55 11.05 11.40
N ILE A 117 -5.30 11.55 10.18
CA ILE A 117 -3.97 11.44 9.57
C ILE A 117 -3.32 12.82 9.51
N SER A 118 -2.17 12.96 10.17
CA SER A 118 -1.27 14.09 9.95
C SER A 118 -0.21 13.74 8.91
N PHE A 119 0.26 14.76 8.20
CA PHE A 119 1.25 14.62 7.14
C PHE A 119 2.46 15.50 7.43
N GLU A 120 3.65 14.90 7.44
CA GLU A 120 4.93 15.60 7.45
C GLU A 120 5.60 15.43 6.08
N SER A 121 5.69 16.52 5.33
CA SER A 121 6.34 16.51 4.01
C SER A 121 7.85 16.34 4.16
N ILE A 122 8.44 15.44 3.36
CA ILE A 122 9.88 15.23 3.31
C ILE A 122 10.47 15.93 2.07
N ASP A 123 10.03 15.51 0.89
CA ASP A 123 10.47 16.06 -0.40
C ASP A 123 9.43 15.74 -1.50
N GLY A 124 9.06 16.74 -2.30
CA GLY A 124 8.03 16.59 -3.34
C GLY A 124 6.74 15.94 -2.80
N PRO A 125 6.21 14.88 -3.44
CA PRO A 125 5.01 14.20 -3.00
C PRO A 125 5.23 13.24 -1.81
N LYS A 126 6.50 13.00 -1.42
CA LYS A 126 6.87 12.10 -0.33
C LYS A 126 6.55 12.71 1.03
N ALA A 127 5.88 11.93 1.88
CA ALA A 127 5.52 12.35 3.22
C ALA A 127 5.48 11.17 4.21
N ILE A 128 5.67 11.50 5.48
CA ILE A 128 5.33 10.63 6.61
C ILE A 128 3.87 10.88 6.97
N TRP A 129 3.10 9.80 7.03
CA TRP A 129 1.69 9.80 7.35
C TRP A 129 1.54 9.18 8.73
N SER A 130 1.00 9.93 9.69
CA SER A 130 0.88 9.49 11.07
C SER A 130 -0.58 9.42 11.48
N LYS A 131 -0.99 8.33 12.13
CA LYS A 131 -2.32 8.23 12.70
C LYS A 131 -2.36 8.90 14.09
N ILE A 132 -3.24 9.89 14.24
CA ILE A 132 -3.48 10.71 15.46
C ILE A 132 -4.42 9.98 16.42
#